data_AF-A0A847B6Z5-F1
#
_entry.id   AF-A0A847B6Z5-F1
#
_cell.length_a   1.000
_cell.length_b   1.000
_cell.length_c   1.000
_cell.angle_alpha   90.00
_cell.angle_beta   90.00
_cell.angle_gamma   90.00
#
_symmetry.space_group_name_H-M   'P 1'
#
loop_
_entity.id
_entity.type
_entity.pdbx_description
1 polymer ?
#
loop_
_entity_poly.entity_id
_entity_poly.type
_entity_poly.pdbx_seq_one_letter_code
_entity_poly.pdbx_strand_id
1 'polypeptide(L)'
;TYGPNKIFVSLHVELDGYQSMFTAHELIDGIEEQIAKKYGVNPIIHIDPIDTKNPLIPILKSQIDDILQKIDPKLSFHDLRLINKENKINILFDLASSDELKCDLKNLNKKVVKQVNDLDKKYHCVIRIDQNYLDCED
;
A
#
# COMPACT_ATOMS: atom_id res chain seq x y z
N THR A 1 -4.49 -22.07 22.00
CA THR A 1 -5.59 -21.79 22.94
C THR A 1 -5.81 -20.30 23.04
N TYR A 2 -6.90 -19.79 22.45
CA TYR A 2 -7.40 -18.42 22.62
C TYR A 2 -8.08 -18.30 24.00
N GLY A 3 -7.88 -17.20 24.73
CA GLY A 3 -8.41 -17.00 26.08
C GLY A 3 -8.67 -15.52 26.40
N PRO A 4 -9.59 -15.21 27.34
CA PRO A 4 -10.33 -13.93 27.44
C PRO A 4 -9.52 -12.72 27.95
N ASN A 5 -8.20 -12.80 28.03
CA ASN A 5 -7.34 -11.72 28.56
C ASN A 5 -6.05 -11.51 27.75
N LYS A 6 -5.99 -12.02 26.51
CA LYS A 6 -4.85 -11.80 25.61
C LYS A 6 -5.21 -10.71 24.61
N ILE A 7 -4.56 -9.56 24.73
CA ILE A 7 -4.58 -8.52 23.69
C ILE A 7 -3.70 -9.01 22.56
N PHE A 8 -4.31 -9.21 21.39
CA PHE A 8 -3.61 -9.55 20.16
C PHE A 8 -3.41 -8.27 19.36
N VAL A 9 -2.18 -8.07 18.88
CA VAL A 9 -1.81 -6.92 18.05
C VAL A 9 -1.28 -7.47 16.74
N SER A 10 -2.00 -7.23 15.65
CA SER A 10 -1.48 -7.56 14.31
C SER A 10 -0.68 -6.37 13.77
N LEU A 11 0.50 -6.62 13.24
CA LEU A 11 1.38 -5.61 12.66
C LEU A 11 1.82 -6.07 11.27
N HIS A 12 1.89 -5.10 10.35
CA HIS A 12 2.48 -5.30 9.03
C HIS A 12 3.84 -4.62 9.00
N VAL A 13 4.87 -5.35 8.61
CA VAL A 13 6.23 -4.81 8.46
C VAL A 13 6.68 -4.98 7.02
N GLU A 14 6.93 -3.86 6.35
CA GLU A 14 7.50 -3.82 5.01
C GLU A 14 9.02 -4.11 5.09
N LEU A 15 9.47 -5.20 4.45
CA LEU A 15 10.89 -5.59 4.41
C LEU A 15 11.39 -5.73 2.98
N ASP A 16 12.71 -5.60 2.79
CA ASP A 16 13.30 -5.82 1.47
C ASP A 16 13.06 -7.27 0.99
N GLY A 17 12.33 -7.42 -0.12
CA GLY A 17 12.03 -8.72 -0.73
C GLY A 17 13.26 -9.47 -1.25
N TYR A 18 14.42 -8.80 -1.34
CA TYR A 18 15.69 -9.42 -1.71
C TYR A 18 16.53 -9.86 -0.51
N GLN A 19 16.12 -9.52 0.71
CA GLN A 19 16.78 -9.96 1.93
C GLN A 19 16.50 -11.44 2.19
N SER A 20 17.42 -12.13 2.88
CA SER A 20 17.21 -13.54 3.21
C SER A 20 16.03 -13.68 4.18
N MET A 21 15.17 -14.67 3.95
CA MET A 21 14.04 -14.95 4.87
C MET A 21 14.51 -15.20 6.30
N PHE A 22 15.66 -15.86 6.49
CA PHE A 22 16.24 -16.08 7.81
C PHE A 22 16.53 -14.77 8.54
N THR A 23 17.13 -13.79 7.86
CA THR A 23 17.41 -12.47 8.45
C THR A 23 16.13 -11.70 8.75
N ALA A 24 15.12 -11.82 7.87
CA ALA A 24 13.82 -11.21 8.12
C ALA A 24 13.15 -11.80 9.36
N HIS A 25 13.18 -13.13 9.52
CA HIS A 25 12.66 -13.82 10.70
C HIS A 25 13.38 -13.40 11.98
N GLU A 26 14.72 -13.38 12.00
CA GLU A 26 15.47 -12.94 13.20
C GLU A 26 15.12 -11.51 13.61
N LEU A 27 14.91 -10.62 12.64
CA LEU A 27 14.48 -9.25 12.89
C LEU A 27 13.07 -9.22 13.50
N ILE A 28 12.12 -9.95 12.90
CA ILE A 28 10.73 -9.99 13.36
C ILE A 28 10.63 -10.59 14.76
N ASP A 29 11.28 -11.71 15.02
CA ASP A 29 11.30 -12.36 16.34
C ASP A 29 11.77 -11.39 17.43
N GLY A 30 12.82 -10.60 17.13
CA GLY A 30 13.34 -9.58 18.04
C GLY A 30 12.37 -8.41 18.27
N ILE A 31 11.57 -8.04 17.27
CA ILE A 31 10.53 -7.00 17.42
C ILE A 31 9.35 -7.55 18.22
N GLU A 32 8.90 -8.77 17.94
CA GLU A 32 7.84 -9.44 18.68
C GLU A 32 8.18 -9.56 20.17
N GLU A 33 9.40 -9.98 20.49
CA GLU A 33 9.87 -10.09 21.88
C GLU A 33 9.87 -8.73 22.58
N GLN A 34 10.30 -7.67 21.90
CA GLN A 34 10.31 -6.31 22.46
C GLN A 34 8.90 -5.78 22.72
N ILE A 35 7.98 -5.98 21.79
CA ILE A 35 6.58 -5.54 21.91
C ILE A 35 5.87 -6.33 23.01
N ALA A 36 6.09 -7.64 23.06
CA ALA A 36 5.52 -8.50 24.10
C ALA A 36 6.03 -8.10 25.50
N LYS A 37 7.34 -7.86 25.65
CA LYS A 37 7.93 -7.40 26.92
C LYS A 37 7.44 -6.01 27.33
N LYS A 38 7.33 -5.08 26.39
CA LYS A 38 6.99 -3.68 26.67
C LYS A 38 5.51 -3.48 26.99
N TYR A 39 4.63 -4.19 26.31
CA TYR A 39 3.18 -3.95 26.37
C TYR A 39 2.38 -5.13 26.96
N GLY A 40 3.01 -6.28 27.23
CA GLY A 40 2.32 -7.46 27.76
C GLY A 40 1.33 -8.08 26.77
N VAL A 41 1.49 -7.81 25.48
CA VAL A 41 0.62 -8.30 24.40
C VAL A 41 1.28 -9.45 23.64
N ASN A 42 0.51 -10.20 22.87
CA ASN A 42 1.08 -11.17 21.91
C ASN A 42 0.96 -10.56 20.50
N PRO A 43 2.02 -9.92 19.98
CA PRO A 43 2.01 -9.42 18.62
C PRO A 43 2.06 -10.59 17.63
N ILE A 44 1.44 -10.40 16.47
CA ILE A 44 1.59 -11.24 15.29
C ILE A 44 2.07 -10.32 14.19
N ILE A 45 3.28 -10.55 13.68
CA ILE A 45 3.84 -9.69 12.63
C ILE A 45 3.80 -10.41 11.28
N HIS A 46 3.11 -9.80 10.32
CA HIS A 46 3.13 -10.19 8.92
C HIS A 46 4.27 -9.48 8.19
N ILE A 47 5.10 -10.25 7.48
CA ILE A 47 6.16 -9.72 6.63
C ILE A 47 5.59 -9.45 5.25
N ASP A 48 5.61 -8.19 4.84
CA ASP A 48 5.21 -7.74 3.52
C ASP A 48 6.45 -7.36 2.71
N PRO A 49 6.95 -8.24 1.82
CA PRO A 49 8.16 -7.96 1.06
C PRO A 49 7.92 -6.87 0.00
N ILE A 50 8.76 -5.84 0.00
CA ILE A 50 8.76 -4.77 -0.99
C ILE A 50 9.95 -4.88 -1.94
N ASP A 51 9.75 -4.51 -3.21
CA ASP A 51 10.81 -4.47 -4.22
C ASP A 51 11.64 -3.20 -4.03
N THR A 52 12.74 -3.31 -3.27
CA THR A 52 13.67 -2.19 -3.02
C THR A 52 14.61 -1.90 -4.18
N LYS A 53 14.78 -2.83 -5.12
CA LYS A 53 15.72 -2.70 -6.24
C LYS A 53 15.11 -1.96 -7.42
N ASN A 54 13.81 -1.73 -7.42
CA ASN A 54 13.15 -0.94 -8.43
C ASN A 54 13.12 0.56 -8.03
N PRO A 55 14.06 1.39 -8.50
CA PRO A 55 14.11 2.81 -8.14
C PRO A 55 12.88 3.59 -8.61
N LEU A 56 12.08 3.03 -9.53
CA LEU A 56 10.87 3.66 -10.02
C LEU A 56 9.75 3.61 -8.98
N ILE A 57 9.72 2.64 -8.06
CA ILE A 57 8.66 2.54 -7.04
C ILE A 57 8.61 3.78 -6.12
N PRO A 58 9.69 4.21 -5.45
CA PRO A 58 9.64 5.38 -4.59
C PRO A 58 9.42 6.68 -5.38
N ILE A 59 9.95 6.78 -6.60
CA ILE A 59 9.74 7.93 -7.48
C ILE A 59 8.25 8.04 -7.85
N LEU A 60 7.65 6.94 -8.29
CA LEU A 60 6.24 6.89 -8.66
C LEU A 60 5.32 7.07 -7.44
N LYS A 61 5.67 6.53 -6.26
CA LYS A 61 4.95 6.82 -5.01
C LYS A 61 4.87 8.33 -4.78
N SER A 62 6.01 9.01 -4.81
CA SER A 62 6.08 10.46 -4.58
C SER A 62 5.31 11.25 -5.64
N GLN A 63 5.46 10.90 -6.92
CA GLN A 63 4.75 11.56 -8.02
C GLN A 63 3.24 11.35 -7.95
N ILE A 64 2.77 10.14 -7.62
CA ILE A 64 1.35 9.84 -7.47
C ILE A 64 0.80 10.59 -6.26
N ASP A 65 1.52 10.63 -5.14
CA ASP A 65 1.11 11.36 -3.94
C ASP A 65 0.97 12.86 -4.22
N ASP A 66 1.94 13.48 -4.89
CA ASP A 66 1.87 14.87 -5.33
C ASP A 66 0.67 15.17 -6.24
N ILE A 67 0.36 14.24 -7.15
CA ILE A 67 -0.81 14.35 -8.04
C ILE A 67 -2.10 14.27 -7.23
N LEU A 68 -2.20 13.32 -6.30
CA LEU A 68 -3.38 13.13 -5.47
C LEU A 68 -3.60 14.32 -4.54
N GLN A 69 -2.55 14.81 -3.85
CA GLN A 69 -2.62 16.00 -2.99
C GLN A 69 -3.08 17.25 -3.75
N LYS A 70 -2.68 17.42 -5.01
CA LYS A 70 -3.13 18.53 -5.87
C LYS A 70 -4.59 18.41 -6.28
N ILE A 71 -5.12 17.19 -6.37
CA ILE A 71 -6.52 16.96 -6.72
C ILE A 71 -7.39 17.12 -5.47
N ASP A 72 -7.07 16.40 -4.41
CA ASP A 72 -7.73 16.49 -3.11
C ASP A 72 -6.80 15.91 -2.02
N PRO A 73 -6.46 16.69 -0.97
CA PRO A 73 -5.59 16.24 0.12
C PRO A 73 -6.17 15.10 0.96
N LYS A 74 -7.46 14.77 0.84
CA LYS A 74 -8.09 13.61 1.51
C LYS A 74 -7.87 12.29 0.75
N LEU A 75 -7.25 12.33 -0.43
CA LEU A 75 -6.98 11.12 -1.21
C LEU A 75 -5.67 10.48 -0.78
N SER A 76 -5.69 9.16 -0.73
CA SER A 76 -4.49 8.36 -0.47
C SER A 76 -4.53 7.12 -1.36
N PHE A 77 -3.38 6.48 -1.54
CA PHE A 77 -3.30 5.23 -2.28
C PHE A 77 -2.54 4.19 -1.47
N HIS A 78 -2.90 2.93 -1.71
CA HIS A 78 -2.25 1.77 -1.12
C HIS A 78 -1.84 0.79 -2.23
N ASP A 79 -0.98 -0.16 -1.88
CA ASP A 79 -0.60 -1.29 -2.75
C ASP A 79 -0.08 -0.92 -4.15
N LEU A 80 0.93 -0.05 -4.23
CA LEU A 80 1.59 0.27 -5.50
C LEU A 80 2.37 -0.94 -6.04
N ARG A 81 1.98 -1.41 -7.23
CA ARG A 81 2.61 -2.49 -7.97
C ARG A 81 3.03 -2.02 -9.36
N LEU A 82 4.24 -2.37 -9.75
CA LEU A 82 4.78 -2.11 -11.09
C LEU A 82 4.96 -3.44 -11.83
N ILE A 83 4.38 -3.53 -13.02
CA ILE A 83 4.54 -4.70 -13.90
C ILE A 83 5.19 -4.22 -15.20
N ASN A 84 6.43 -4.64 -15.43
CA ASN A 84 7.13 -4.39 -16.68
C ASN A 84 6.66 -5.38 -17.76
N LYS A 85 6.03 -4.88 -18.83
CA LYS A 85 5.55 -5.69 -19.95
C LYS A 85 6.08 -5.17 -21.27
N GLU A 86 7.09 -5.86 -21.82
CA GLU A 86 7.66 -5.81 -23.20
C GLU A 86 8.05 -4.44 -23.80
N ASN A 87 7.63 -3.32 -23.20
CA ASN A 87 8.04 -1.92 -23.41
C ASN A 87 7.13 -0.90 -22.66
N LYS A 88 6.15 -1.38 -21.89
CA LYS A 88 5.26 -0.56 -21.08
C LYS A 88 5.38 -0.95 -19.61
N ILE A 89 5.30 0.03 -18.72
CA ILE A 89 5.24 -0.18 -17.28
C ILE A 89 3.78 -0.01 -16.88
N ASN A 90 3.15 -1.11 -16.49
CA ASN A 90 1.82 -1.06 -15.92
C ASN A 90 1.95 -0.68 -14.45
N ILE A 91 1.33 0.42 -14.08
CA ILE A 91 1.29 0.93 -12.72
C ILE A 91 -0.08 0.59 -12.16
N LEU A 92 -0.12 -0.24 -11.13
CA LEU A 92 -1.35 -0.63 -10.44
C LEU A 92 -1.28 -0.11 -9.01
N PHE A 93 -2.36 0.49 -8.53
CA PHE A 93 -2.51 0.87 -7.13
C PHE A 93 -3.99 0.97 -6.80
N ASP A 94 -4.29 0.85 -5.52
CA ASP A 94 -5.62 1.00 -4.97
C ASP A 94 -5.80 2.42 -4.43
N LEU A 95 -6.84 3.11 -4.91
CA LEU A 95 -7.16 4.46 -4.48
C LEU A 95 -8.14 4.43 -3.31
N ALA A 96 -7.73 4.99 -2.18
CA ALA A 96 -8.54 5.16 -0.98
C ALA A 96 -9.09 6.59 -0.91
N SER A 97 -10.40 6.69 -0.65
CA SER A 97 -11.11 7.96 -0.59
C SER A 97 -12.09 7.94 0.57
N SER A 98 -12.20 9.05 1.30
CA SER A 98 -13.27 9.24 2.29
C SER A 98 -14.65 9.23 1.63
N ASP A 99 -15.67 8.71 2.34
CA ASP A 99 -17.04 8.46 1.84
C ASP A 99 -17.71 9.63 1.10
N GLU A 100 -17.32 10.88 1.40
CA GLU A 100 -17.89 12.10 0.81
C GLU A 100 -17.63 12.24 -0.71
N LEU A 101 -16.66 11.50 -1.27
CA LEU A 101 -16.21 11.61 -2.66
C LEU A 101 -16.77 10.53 -3.60
N LYS A 102 -17.66 9.65 -3.11
CA LYS A 102 -18.25 8.53 -3.89
C LYS A 102 -18.86 8.95 -5.24
N CYS A 103 -19.36 10.18 -5.35
CA CYS A 103 -20.03 10.66 -6.57
C CYS A 103 -19.10 11.06 -7.74
N ASP A 104 -17.80 11.35 -7.53
CA ASP A 104 -16.90 11.81 -8.62
C ASP A 104 -15.71 10.87 -8.91
N LEU A 105 -15.73 9.66 -8.34
CA LEU A 105 -14.66 8.64 -8.49
C LEU A 105 -14.31 8.33 -9.96
N LYS A 106 -15.29 8.31 -10.87
CA LYS A 106 -15.05 8.09 -12.31
C LYS A 106 -14.25 9.22 -12.95
N ASN A 107 -14.49 10.46 -12.54
CA ASN A 107 -13.82 11.63 -13.08
C ASN A 107 -12.42 11.78 -12.45
N LEU A 108 -12.32 11.47 -11.15
CA LEU A 108 -11.06 11.35 -10.43
C LEU A 108 -10.13 10.34 -11.10
N ASN A 109 -10.61 9.13 -11.36
CA ASN A 109 -9.84 8.10 -12.09
C ASN A 109 -9.33 8.62 -13.43
N LYS A 110 -10.19 9.26 -14.23
CA LYS A 110 -9.77 9.82 -15.51
C LYS A 110 -8.69 10.89 -15.36
N LYS A 111 -8.79 11.76 -14.35
CA LYS A 111 -7.78 12.79 -14.07
C LYS A 111 -6.45 12.16 -13.65
N VAL A 112 -6.47 11.21 -12.72
CA VAL A 112 -5.25 10.55 -12.22
C VAL A 112 -4.59 9.72 -13.32
N VAL A 113 -5.35 8.89 -14.04
CA VAL A 113 -4.84 8.10 -15.18
C VAL A 113 -4.20 9.01 -16.23
N LYS A 114 -4.83 10.15 -16.54
CA LYS A 114 -4.28 11.11 -17.49
C LYS A 114 -2.97 11.72 -16.98
N GLN A 115 -2.93 12.20 -15.73
CA GLN A 115 -1.71 12.79 -15.18
C GLN A 115 -0.56 11.78 -15.07
N VAL A 116 -0.84 10.53 -14.69
CA VAL A 116 0.19 9.48 -14.61
C VAL A 116 0.68 9.08 -16.01
N ASN A 117 -0.21 8.98 -17.01
CA ASN A 117 0.21 8.72 -18.40
C ASN A 117 0.95 9.93 -19.02
N ASP A 118 0.71 11.15 -18.54
CA ASP A 118 1.42 12.36 -18.98
C ASP A 118 2.85 12.44 -18.40
N LEU A 119 3.19 11.69 -17.34
CA LEU A 119 4.54 11.63 -16.78
C LEU A 119 5.54 10.94 -17.73
N ASP A 120 5.15 9.80 -18.33
CA ASP A 120 5.93 9.09 -19.33
C ASP A 120 5.00 8.30 -20.27
N LYS A 121 5.27 8.36 -21.58
CA LYS A 121 4.53 7.59 -22.60
C LYS A 121 4.66 6.07 -22.42
N LYS A 122 5.65 5.61 -21.65
CA LYS A 122 5.84 4.20 -21.28
C LYS A 122 4.95 3.77 -20.12
N TYR A 123 4.39 4.70 -19.36
CA TYR A 123 3.54 4.38 -18.23
C TYR A 123 2.12 4.10 -18.70
N HIS A 124 1.55 3.03 -18.15
CA HIS A 124 0.17 2.66 -18.35
C HIS A 124 -0.48 2.48 -16.98
N CYS A 125 -1.16 3.53 -16.54
CA CYS A 125 -1.81 3.55 -15.24
C CYS A 125 -3.11 2.74 -15.25
N VAL A 126 -3.21 1.76 -14.37
CA VAL A 126 -4.44 0.98 -14.11
C VAL A 126 -4.80 1.16 -12.64
N ILE A 127 -5.75 2.05 -12.36
CA ILE A 127 -6.20 2.32 -11.00
C ILE A 127 -7.32 1.34 -10.68
N ARG A 128 -7.19 0.63 -9.56
CA ARG A 128 -8.31 -0.05 -8.92
C ARG A 128 -8.82 0.86 -7.81
N ILE A 129 -10.13 1.03 -7.74
CA ILE A 129 -10.72 1.73 -6.60
C ILE A 129 -11.01 0.64 -5.58
N ASP A 130 -10.48 0.81 -4.38
CA ASP A 130 -10.79 -0.12 -3.31
C ASP A 130 -12.29 -0.03 -2.99
N GLN A 131 -12.99 -1.13 -3.19
CA GLN A 131 -14.41 -1.27 -2.89
C GLN A 131 -14.63 -1.83 -1.47
N ASN A 132 -13.58 -2.06 -0.67
CA ASN A 132 -13.71 -2.48 0.73
C ASN A 132 -14.31 -1.42 1.68
N TYR A 133 -14.84 -0.32 1.14
CA TYR A 133 -15.78 0.56 1.84
C TYR A 133 -17.22 0.39 1.31
N LEU A 134 -17.57 -0.84 0.94
CA LEU A 134 -18.93 -1.31 0.71
C LEU A 134 -19.35 -2.23 1.86
N ASP A 135 -19.55 -1.62 3.02
CA ASP A 135 -20.67 -1.98 3.90
C ASP A 135 -21.44 -0.67 4.17
N CYS A 136 -22.06 -0.13 3.11
CA CYS A 136 -23.27 0.66 3.31
C CYS A 136 -24.41 -0.36 3.30
N GLU A 137 -24.78 -0.86 4.48
CA GLU A 137 -26.10 -1.46 4.66
C GLU A 137 -27.15 -0.38 4.30
N ASP A 138 -28.10 -0.77 3.43
CA ASP A 138 -29.28 0.00 3.04
C ASP A 138 -30.19 0.34 4.24
#